data_AF-A0A1B6M956-F1
#
_entry.id   AF-A0A1B6M956-F1
#
_cell.length_a   1.000
_cell.length_b   1.000
_cell.length_c   1.000
_cell.angle_alpha   90.00
_cell.angle_beta   90.00
_cell.angle_gamma   90.00
#
_symmetry.space_group_name_H-M   'P 1'
#
loop_
_entity.id
_entity.type
_entity.pdbx_description
1 polymer ?
#
loop_
_entity_poly.entity_id
_entity_poly.type
_entity_poly.pdbx_seq_one_letter_code
_entity_poly.pdbx_strand_id
1 'polypeptide(L)'
;LPAEYIQMAGRAGRRGKDVIGKVIILCKSEVPDEHILKSMMFDKPMKLESQFRMTYAMILKNLQHNMEAEVTVENMITRSFKEFPEQAKHSVYRRELSALKKLLEEEELKREGMKRPGEDKLEEFFDLAVDYIQKYNQYQALAMIQQKAVKEMVIGRMVLISYQDHINKYGIVVGKTNQDSEKAVYRVLVLVNQDHPENPVHNELYYQMVCVMRPKQRFVWDGRGGHTILRLRPVHITKLTPEIIRVDAEGIIRDWEKRQMPRFKD
;
A
#
# COMPACT_ATOMS: atom_id res chain seq x y z
N LEU A 1 24.73 17.27 14.08
CA LEU A 1 24.52 18.25 15.17
C LEU A 1 24.33 17.60 16.55
N PRO A 2 23.26 16.83 16.89
CA PRO A 2 23.12 16.33 18.27
C PRO A 2 24.25 15.38 18.68
N ALA A 3 24.70 14.52 17.76
CA ALA A 3 25.81 13.60 18.01
C ALA A 3 27.15 14.32 18.28
N GLU A 4 27.44 15.38 17.54
CA GLU A 4 28.67 16.18 17.73
C GLU A 4 28.62 16.96 19.04
N TYR A 5 27.47 17.55 19.37
CA TYR A 5 27.25 18.22 20.65
C TYR A 5 27.49 17.26 21.82
N ILE A 6 26.89 16.07 21.79
CA ILE A 6 27.08 15.03 22.83
C ILE A 6 28.56 14.64 22.94
N GLN A 7 29.27 14.48 21.82
CA GLN A 7 30.70 14.13 21.82
C GLN A 7 31.57 15.21 22.47
N MET A 8 31.29 16.49 22.21
CA MET A 8 32.04 17.62 22.79
C MET A 8 31.63 17.87 24.25
N ALA A 9 30.34 18.03 24.53
CA ALA A 9 29.79 18.31 25.85
C ALA A 9 30.06 17.17 26.84
N GLY A 10 30.07 15.92 26.38
CA GLY A 10 30.35 14.73 27.19
C GLY A 10 31.77 14.68 27.76
N ARG A 11 32.69 15.55 27.32
CA ARG A 11 34.05 15.68 27.87
C ARG A 11 34.15 16.61 29.07
N ALA A 12 33.09 17.34 29.42
CA ALA A 12 33.14 18.40 30.43
C ALA A 12 33.30 17.93 31.89
N GLY A 13 33.20 16.63 32.19
CA GLY A 13 33.34 16.09 33.55
C GLY A 13 34.53 15.13 33.69
N ARG A 14 35.37 15.32 34.72
CA ARG A 14 36.48 14.41 35.02
C ARG A 14 36.05 13.33 36.02
N ARG A 15 36.18 12.07 35.58
CA ARG A 15 35.81 10.88 36.38
C ARG A 15 36.54 10.89 37.73
N GLY A 16 35.78 10.77 38.81
CA GLY A 16 36.28 10.67 40.18
C GLY A 16 36.77 11.99 40.82
N LYS A 17 36.71 13.12 40.10
CA LYS A 17 37.11 14.44 40.63
C LYS A 17 35.97 15.44 40.63
N ASP A 18 35.17 15.47 39.57
CA ASP A 18 34.07 16.42 39.43
C ASP A 18 32.74 15.67 39.57
N VAL A 19 31.82 16.20 40.37
CA VAL A 19 30.46 15.64 40.55
C VAL A 19 29.55 15.98 39.36
N ILE A 20 29.77 17.15 38.73
CA ILE A 20 28.96 17.66 37.61
C ILE A 20 29.90 18.27 36.57
N GLY A 21 29.67 17.95 35.28
CA GLY A 21 30.33 18.62 34.16
C GLY A 21 29.57 19.90 33.78
N LYS A 22 30.25 21.04 33.74
CA LYS A 22 29.64 22.33 33.34
C LYS A 22 29.92 22.60 31.86
N VAL A 23 28.87 22.84 31.08
CA VAL A 23 28.94 23.16 29.65
C VAL A 23 28.32 24.54 29.44
N ILE A 24 29.03 25.44 28.76
CA ILE A 24 28.56 26.80 28.47
C ILE A 24 28.49 26.95 26.94
N ILE A 25 27.32 27.32 26.42
CA ILE A 25 27.12 27.62 25.00
C ILE A 25 27.36 29.12 24.81
N LEU A 26 28.38 29.48 24.04
CA LEU A 26 28.69 30.87 23.73
C LEU A 26 27.93 31.33 22.47
N CYS A 27 27.04 32.31 22.61
CA CYS A 27 26.37 32.97 21.49
C CYS A 27 27.11 34.27 21.17
N LYS A 28 27.86 34.30 20.04
CA LYS A 28 28.66 35.48 19.65
C LYS A 28 27.85 36.60 18.97
N SER A 29 26.72 36.24 18.36
CA SER A 29 25.85 37.16 17.62
C SER A 29 24.47 37.16 18.28
N GLU A 30 23.43 36.70 17.58
CA GLU A 30 22.10 36.52 18.14
C GLU A 30 21.95 35.16 18.81
N VAL A 31 21.00 35.07 19.74
CA VAL A 31 20.64 33.81 20.39
C VAL A 31 19.87 32.96 19.36
N PRO A 32 20.33 31.74 19.04
CA PRO A 32 19.60 30.85 18.13
C PRO A 32 18.21 30.54 18.67
N ASP A 33 17.25 30.29 17.77
CA ASP A 33 15.89 29.91 18.14
C ASP A 33 15.85 28.73 19.12
N GLU A 34 14.91 28.78 20.06
CA GLU A 34 14.72 27.75 21.08
C GLU A 34 14.60 26.36 20.46
N HIS A 35 13.91 26.24 19.32
CA HIS A 35 13.72 24.97 18.63
C HIS A 35 15.05 24.34 18.18
N ILE A 36 16.00 25.15 17.69
CA ILE A 36 17.32 24.68 17.22
C ILE A 36 18.16 24.21 18.41
N LEU A 37 18.19 24.99 19.50
CA LEU A 37 18.91 24.62 20.72
C LEU A 37 18.34 23.36 21.35
N LYS A 38 17.01 23.26 21.42
CA LYS A 38 16.31 22.09 21.94
C LYS A 38 16.58 20.85 21.10
N SER A 39 16.57 21.00 19.77
CA SER A 39 16.91 19.92 18.85
C SER A 39 18.36 19.45 19.05
N MET A 40 19.33 20.38 19.12
CA MET A 40 20.73 20.04 19.34
C MET A 40 20.96 19.31 20.67
N MET A 41 20.30 19.73 21.75
CA MET A 41 20.55 19.25 23.11
C MET A 41 19.76 17.99 23.47
N PHE A 42 18.52 17.85 23.01
CA PHE A 42 17.59 16.81 23.47
C PHE A 42 17.13 15.84 22.38
N ASP A 43 17.32 16.14 21.09
CA ASP A 43 16.92 15.18 20.07
C ASP A 43 17.83 13.96 20.07
N LYS A 44 17.28 12.88 19.50
CA LYS A 44 18.01 11.63 19.33
C LYS A 44 19.21 11.87 18.42
N PRO A 45 20.40 11.34 18.76
CA PRO A 45 21.55 11.39 17.87
C PRO A 45 21.22 10.74 16.53
N MET A 46 21.86 11.23 15.47
CA MET A 46 21.70 10.72 14.12
C MET A 46 21.97 9.21 14.09
N LYS A 47 21.10 8.45 13.42
CA LYS A 47 21.33 7.03 13.21
C LYS A 47 22.57 6.83 12.34
N LEU A 48 23.30 5.74 12.58
CA LEU A 48 24.40 5.34 11.71
C LEU A 48 23.85 5.03 10.32
N GLU A 49 24.34 5.78 9.32
CA GLU A 49 24.05 5.56 7.92
C GLU A 49 25.26 4.96 7.22
N SER A 50 25.02 4.02 6.30
CA SER A 50 26.09 3.41 5.52
C SER A 50 26.69 4.41 4.53
N GLN A 51 27.99 4.66 4.65
CA GLN A 51 28.78 5.41 3.67
C GLN A 51 29.37 4.50 2.58
N PHE A 52 28.94 3.24 2.51
CA PHE A 52 29.45 2.30 1.53
C PHE A 52 29.15 2.79 0.11
N ARG A 53 30.23 3.03 -0.66
CA ARG A 53 30.19 3.34 -2.08
C ARG A 53 31.17 2.44 -2.80
N MET A 54 30.69 1.80 -3.86
CA MET A 54 31.53 0.97 -4.70
C MET A 54 32.33 1.87 -5.66
N THR A 55 33.65 1.80 -5.57
CA THR A 55 34.57 2.52 -6.46
C THR A 55 35.18 1.57 -7.48
N TYR A 56 35.53 2.08 -8.66
CA TYR A 56 36.19 1.27 -9.69
C TYR A 56 37.50 0.65 -9.18
N ALA A 57 38.28 1.38 -8.38
CA ALA A 57 39.49 0.86 -7.76
C ALA A 57 39.21 -0.36 -6.86
N MET A 58 38.11 -0.34 -6.10
CA MET A 58 37.70 -1.46 -5.25
C MET A 58 37.29 -2.68 -6.10
N ILE A 59 36.53 -2.47 -7.18
CA ILE A 59 36.16 -3.54 -8.11
C ILE A 59 37.41 -4.16 -8.73
N LEU A 60 38.29 -3.33 -9.32
CA LEU A 60 39.50 -3.79 -9.99
C LEU A 60 40.44 -4.51 -9.02
N LYS A 61 40.59 -4.01 -7.79
CA LYS A 61 41.43 -4.65 -6.76
C LYS A 61 40.88 -6.02 -6.37
N ASN A 62 39.56 -6.15 -6.19
CA ASN A 62 38.94 -7.45 -5.89
C ASN A 62 39.07 -8.39 -7.10
N LEU A 63 38.81 -7.92 -8.33
CA LEU A 63 38.96 -8.72 -9.54
C LEU A 63 40.39 -9.20 -9.80
N GLN A 64 41.38 -8.37 -9.50
CA GLN A 64 42.79 -8.71 -9.62
C GLN A 64 43.24 -9.74 -8.57
N HIS A 65 42.62 -9.74 -7.40
CA HIS A 65 42.94 -10.64 -6.29
C HIS A 65 42.12 -11.96 -6.32
N ASN A 66 41.28 -12.16 -7.33
CA ASN A 66 40.43 -13.35 -7.53
C ASN A 66 41.19 -14.67 -7.75
N MET A 67 42.53 -14.68 -7.70
CA MET A 67 43.31 -15.92 -7.76
C MET A 67 43.50 -16.60 -6.38
N GLU A 68 43.26 -15.91 -5.24
CA GLU A 68 43.64 -16.44 -3.92
C GLU A 68 42.61 -16.27 -2.76
N ALA A 69 41.46 -15.61 -2.90
CA ALA A 69 40.53 -15.46 -1.75
C ALA A 69 39.04 -15.34 -2.10
N GLU A 70 38.17 -15.87 -1.22
CA GLU A 70 36.69 -15.84 -1.15
C GLU A 70 36.02 -14.44 -1.24
N VAL A 71 36.75 -13.36 -1.52
CA VAL A 71 36.27 -11.98 -1.49
C VAL A 71 35.85 -11.55 -2.90
N THR A 72 34.70 -12.06 -3.34
CA THR A 72 34.06 -11.57 -4.56
C THR A 72 33.37 -10.22 -4.29
N VAL A 73 33.13 -9.44 -5.34
CA VAL A 73 32.43 -8.15 -5.23
C VAL A 73 31.00 -8.36 -4.71
N GLU A 74 30.35 -9.46 -5.09
CA GLU A 74 29.03 -9.86 -4.62
C GLU A 74 29.04 -10.12 -3.11
N ASN A 75 30.04 -10.84 -2.60
CA ASN A 75 30.21 -11.08 -1.16
C ASN A 75 30.47 -9.78 -0.40
N MET A 76 31.23 -8.85 -0.99
CA MET A 76 31.49 -7.53 -0.41
C MET A 76 30.22 -6.68 -0.32
N ILE A 77 29.37 -6.69 -1.35
CA ILE A 77 28.11 -5.95 -1.37
C ILE A 77 27.14 -6.56 -0.35
N THR A 78 26.95 -7.88 -0.39
CA THR A 78 25.99 -8.58 0.47
C THR A 78 26.32 -8.41 1.94
N ARG A 79 27.61 -8.40 2.34
CA ARG A 79 28.04 -8.18 3.74
C ARG A 79 28.21 -6.70 4.13
N SER A 80 27.94 -5.77 3.23
CA SER A 80 28.09 -4.34 3.51
C SER A 80 27.07 -3.84 4.55
N PHE A 81 27.43 -2.81 5.31
CA PHE A 81 26.50 -2.18 6.28
C PHE A 81 25.25 -1.58 5.61
N LYS A 82 25.28 -1.37 4.28
CA LYS A 82 24.12 -0.90 3.52
C LYS A 82 23.02 -1.98 3.45
N GLU A 83 23.41 -3.25 3.37
CA GLU A 83 22.49 -4.40 3.31
C GLU A 83 22.02 -4.87 4.69
N PHE A 84 22.65 -4.40 5.78
CA PHE A 84 22.34 -4.82 7.14
C PHE A 84 20.84 -4.69 7.53
N PRO A 85 20.13 -3.59 7.20
CA PRO A 85 18.70 -3.49 7.48
C PRO A 85 17.86 -4.56 6.76
N GLU A 86 18.24 -4.95 5.54
CA GLU A 86 17.54 -5.98 4.78
C GLU A 86 17.88 -7.38 5.29
N GLN A 87 19.13 -7.62 5.66
CA GLN A 87 19.55 -8.85 6.36
C GLN A 87 18.80 -9.04 7.68
N ALA A 88 18.54 -7.96 8.43
CA ALA A 88 17.76 -8.04 9.66
C ALA A 88 16.33 -8.56 9.38
N LYS A 89 15.70 -8.12 8.28
CA LYS A 89 14.39 -8.61 7.83
C LYS A 89 14.43 -10.04 7.32
N HIS A 90 15.57 -10.53 6.84
CA HIS A 90 15.71 -11.91 6.35
C HIS A 90 15.29 -12.96 7.39
N SER A 91 15.57 -12.70 8.67
CA SER A 91 15.10 -13.56 9.76
C SER A 91 13.57 -13.62 9.87
N VAL A 92 12.90 -12.47 9.66
CA VAL A 92 11.44 -12.33 9.66
C VAL A 92 10.85 -13.06 8.45
N TYR A 93 11.37 -12.82 7.25
CA TYR A 93 10.92 -13.51 6.04
C TYR A 93 11.09 -15.03 6.15
N ARG A 94 12.20 -15.49 6.73
CA ARG A 94 12.43 -16.93 6.95
C ARG A 94 11.39 -17.51 7.91
N ARG A 95 11.06 -16.79 8.98
CA ARG A 95 9.99 -17.18 9.91
C ARG A 95 8.63 -17.24 9.21
N GLU A 96 8.27 -16.21 8.45
CA GLU A 96 7.01 -16.17 7.68
C GLU A 96 6.93 -17.31 6.66
N LEU A 97 8.00 -17.56 5.90
CA LEU A 97 8.07 -18.69 4.97
C LEU A 97 7.90 -20.03 5.67
N SER A 98 8.58 -20.24 6.81
CA SER A 98 8.40 -21.47 7.58
C SER A 98 6.99 -21.64 8.13
N ALA A 99 6.34 -20.56 8.56
CA ALA A 99 4.95 -20.61 9.00
C ALA A 99 4.01 -20.95 7.84
N LEU A 100 4.21 -20.32 6.68
CA LEU A 100 3.40 -20.55 5.49
C LEU A 100 3.57 -21.97 4.94
N LYS A 101 4.79 -22.51 4.96
CA LYS A 101 5.07 -23.91 4.60
C LYS A 101 4.37 -24.89 5.53
N LYS A 102 4.38 -24.65 6.85
CA LYS A 102 3.65 -25.50 7.80
C LYS A 102 2.15 -25.48 7.55
N LEU A 103 1.57 -24.31 7.28
CA LEU A 103 0.14 -24.21 6.93
C LEU A 103 -0.18 -24.99 5.65
N LEU A 104 0.70 -24.93 4.65
CA LEU A 104 0.55 -25.71 3.43
C LEU A 104 0.61 -27.21 3.70
N GLU A 105 1.61 -27.67 4.47
CA GLU A 105 1.76 -29.08 4.87
C GLU A 105 0.55 -29.58 5.68
N GLU A 106 0.01 -28.78 6.61
CA GLU A 106 -1.19 -29.09 7.38
C GLU A 106 -2.43 -29.23 6.48
N GLU A 107 -2.60 -28.33 5.50
CA GLU A 107 -3.70 -28.39 4.53
C GLU A 107 -3.53 -29.55 3.53
N GLU A 108 -2.30 -29.92 3.17
CA GLU A 108 -2.02 -31.11 2.35
C GLU A 108 -2.31 -32.40 3.12
N LEU A 109 -1.96 -32.46 4.41
CA LEU A 109 -2.24 -33.61 5.28
C LEU A 109 -3.75 -33.79 5.48
N LYS A 110 -4.51 -32.70 5.71
CA LYS A 110 -5.98 -32.74 5.77
C LYS A 110 -6.62 -33.25 4.48
N ARG A 111 -5.93 -33.10 3.34
CA ARG A 111 -6.39 -33.52 2.01
C ARG A 111 -6.00 -34.95 1.64
N GLU A 112 -5.27 -35.67 2.49
CA GLU A 112 -4.78 -37.03 2.25
C GLU A 112 -4.05 -37.19 0.89
N GLY A 113 -3.48 -36.10 0.37
CA GLY A 113 -2.81 -36.09 -0.94
C GLY A 113 -3.71 -36.25 -2.16
N MET A 114 -5.05 -36.21 -2.02
CA MET A 114 -5.96 -36.29 -3.16
C MET A 114 -6.42 -34.91 -3.62
N LYS A 115 -6.15 -34.60 -4.90
CA LYS A 115 -6.74 -33.43 -5.57
C LYS A 115 -8.25 -33.61 -5.71
N ARG A 116 -9.02 -32.57 -5.42
CA ARG A 116 -10.47 -32.56 -5.61
C ARG A 116 -10.79 -32.64 -7.12
N PRO A 117 -11.93 -33.22 -7.51
CA PRO A 117 -12.36 -33.22 -8.90
C PRO A 117 -12.41 -31.79 -9.46
N GLY A 118 -11.63 -31.52 -10.52
CA GLY A 118 -11.57 -30.22 -11.18
C GLY A 118 -10.56 -29.22 -10.60
N GLU A 119 -9.76 -29.60 -9.60
CA GLU A 119 -8.73 -28.74 -9.00
C GLU A 119 -7.64 -28.35 -10.00
N ASP A 120 -7.21 -29.25 -10.89
CA ASP A 120 -6.20 -28.93 -11.92
C ASP A 120 -6.67 -27.81 -12.87
N LYS A 121 -7.95 -27.84 -13.26
CA LYS A 121 -8.55 -26.79 -14.09
C LYS A 121 -8.73 -25.48 -13.32
N LEU A 122 -8.97 -25.59 -12.01
CA LEU A 122 -9.09 -24.43 -11.14
C LEU A 122 -7.73 -23.76 -10.93
N GLU A 123 -6.66 -24.54 -10.80
CA GLU A 123 -5.27 -24.08 -10.72
C GLU A 123 -4.88 -23.34 -12.01
N GLU A 124 -5.11 -23.95 -13.17
CA GLU A 124 -4.88 -23.32 -14.48
C GLU A 124 -5.71 -22.02 -14.64
N PHE A 125 -6.98 -22.04 -14.25
CA PHE A 125 -7.83 -20.85 -14.25
C PHE A 125 -7.29 -19.77 -13.32
N PHE A 126 -6.84 -20.13 -12.11
CA PHE A 126 -6.33 -19.19 -11.13
C PHE A 126 -5.10 -18.47 -11.66
N ASP A 127 -4.14 -19.21 -12.21
CA ASP A 127 -2.91 -18.63 -12.78
C ASP A 127 -3.23 -17.69 -13.94
N LEU A 128 -4.11 -18.11 -14.85
CA LEU A 128 -4.53 -17.28 -15.99
C LEU A 128 -5.31 -16.04 -15.53
N ALA A 129 -6.18 -16.18 -14.53
CA ALA A 129 -6.98 -15.09 -14.01
C ALA A 129 -6.12 -14.05 -13.27
N VAL A 130 -5.13 -14.49 -12.49
CA VAL A 130 -4.18 -13.58 -11.83
C VAL A 130 -3.42 -12.74 -12.86
N ASP A 131 -2.84 -13.38 -13.88
CA ASP A 131 -2.11 -12.67 -14.93
C ASP A 131 -3.02 -11.71 -15.72
N TYR A 132 -4.23 -12.16 -16.06
CA TYR A 132 -5.23 -11.31 -16.72
C TYR A 132 -5.60 -10.10 -15.87
N ILE A 133 -5.91 -10.28 -14.59
CA ILE A 133 -6.32 -9.21 -13.66
C ILE A 133 -5.17 -8.21 -13.45
N GLN A 134 -3.93 -8.69 -13.31
CA GLN A 134 -2.77 -7.80 -13.17
C GLN A 134 -2.59 -6.90 -14.40
N LYS A 135 -2.61 -7.50 -15.59
CA LYS A 135 -2.54 -6.75 -16.86
C LYS A 135 -3.72 -5.80 -17.02
N TYR A 136 -4.93 -6.28 -16.75
CA TYR A 136 -6.15 -5.46 -16.80
C TYR A 136 -6.05 -4.24 -15.89
N ASN A 137 -5.65 -4.42 -14.64
CA ASN A 137 -5.51 -3.33 -13.68
C ASN A 137 -4.46 -2.30 -14.13
N GLN A 138 -3.33 -2.75 -14.68
CA GLN A 138 -2.29 -1.87 -15.20
C GLN A 138 -2.80 -1.03 -16.39
N TYR A 139 -3.43 -1.67 -17.38
CA TYR A 139 -3.97 -0.95 -18.55
C TYR A 139 -5.15 -0.05 -18.19
N GLN A 140 -6.02 -0.49 -17.28
CA GLN A 140 -7.19 0.27 -16.85
C GLN A 140 -6.79 1.55 -16.11
N ALA A 141 -5.77 1.48 -15.25
CA ALA A 141 -5.23 2.66 -14.59
C ALA A 141 -4.72 3.69 -15.61
N LEU A 142 -3.97 3.25 -16.62
CA LEU A 142 -3.44 4.12 -17.68
C LEU A 142 -4.55 4.68 -18.58
N ALA A 143 -5.54 3.86 -18.95
CA ALA A 143 -6.64 4.26 -19.82
C ALA A 143 -7.51 5.36 -19.19
N MET A 144 -7.75 5.28 -17.87
CA MET A 144 -8.59 6.24 -17.15
C MET A 144 -7.91 7.60 -16.90
N ILE A 145 -6.59 7.69 -17.02
CA ILE A 145 -5.84 8.96 -16.92
C ILE A 145 -5.87 9.73 -18.25
N GLN A 146 -6.20 9.06 -19.37
CA GLN A 146 -6.28 9.73 -20.65
C GLN A 146 -7.34 10.83 -20.64
N GLN A 147 -7.03 11.97 -21.28
CA GLN A 147 -7.92 13.15 -21.29
C GLN A 147 -9.33 12.84 -21.79
N LYS A 148 -9.49 11.88 -22.71
CA LYS A 148 -10.80 11.46 -23.20
C LYS A 148 -11.62 10.79 -22.09
N ALA A 149 -11.02 9.87 -21.34
CA ALA A 149 -11.68 9.18 -20.22
C ALA A 149 -12.03 10.17 -19.10
N VAL A 150 -11.12 11.07 -18.75
CA VAL A 150 -11.37 12.12 -17.72
C VAL A 150 -12.54 13.02 -18.11
N LYS A 151 -12.65 13.42 -19.39
CA LYS A 151 -13.78 14.20 -19.90
C LYS A 151 -15.10 13.44 -19.90
N GLU A 152 -15.05 12.14 -20.19
CA GLU A 152 -16.22 11.27 -20.14
C GLU A 152 -16.69 10.99 -18.70
N MET A 153 -15.80 11.04 -17.71
CA MET A 153 -16.13 10.88 -16.29
C MET A 153 -16.79 12.13 -15.70
N VAL A 154 -18.09 12.28 -16.00
CA VAL A 154 -18.97 13.35 -15.51
C VAL A 154 -19.83 12.86 -14.35
N ILE A 155 -20.17 13.78 -13.44
CA ILE A 155 -21.13 13.54 -12.36
C ILE A 155 -22.49 13.17 -12.98
N GLY A 156 -23.15 12.14 -12.43
CA GLY A 156 -24.39 11.59 -12.95
C GLY A 156 -24.22 10.47 -13.97
N ARG A 157 -22.98 10.21 -14.45
CA ARG A 157 -22.73 9.09 -15.37
C ARG A 157 -22.92 7.75 -14.69
N MET A 158 -23.59 6.84 -15.39
CA MET A 158 -23.72 5.46 -14.96
C MET A 158 -22.48 4.64 -15.32
N VAL A 159 -21.98 3.90 -14.34
CA VAL A 159 -20.78 3.07 -14.46
C VAL A 159 -21.06 1.67 -13.95
N LEU A 160 -20.43 0.67 -14.58
CA LEU A 160 -20.39 -0.70 -14.09
C LEU A 160 -19.18 -0.84 -13.18
N ILE A 161 -19.41 -1.28 -11.95
CA ILE A 161 -18.38 -1.41 -10.92
C ILE A 161 -18.29 -2.86 -10.44
N SER A 162 -17.07 -3.21 -10.05
CA SER A 162 -16.76 -4.43 -9.32
C SER A 162 -15.79 -4.10 -8.19
N TYR A 163 -16.30 -4.05 -6.96
CA TYR A 163 -15.52 -3.72 -5.77
C TYR A 163 -16.10 -4.43 -4.54
N GLN A 164 -15.27 -5.22 -3.85
CA GLN A 164 -15.71 -6.03 -2.72
C GLN A 164 -16.94 -6.88 -3.11
N ASP A 165 -17.95 -7.00 -2.25
CA ASP A 165 -19.19 -7.75 -2.53
C ASP A 165 -20.07 -7.15 -3.64
N HIS A 166 -19.75 -5.95 -4.14
CA HIS A 166 -20.49 -5.34 -5.24
C HIS A 166 -19.94 -5.80 -6.58
N ILE A 167 -20.38 -6.96 -7.07
CA ILE A 167 -19.95 -7.55 -8.34
C ILE A 167 -20.88 -7.13 -9.48
N ASN A 168 -20.31 -6.64 -10.60
CA ASN A 168 -21.04 -6.30 -11.84
C ASN A 168 -22.29 -5.44 -11.60
N LYS A 169 -22.12 -4.40 -10.79
CA LYS A 169 -23.20 -3.56 -10.31
C LYS A 169 -23.18 -2.19 -10.98
N TYR A 170 -24.35 -1.65 -11.29
CA TYR A 170 -24.44 -0.29 -11.78
C TYR A 170 -24.37 0.69 -10.61
N GLY A 171 -23.61 1.76 -10.82
CA GLY A 171 -23.52 2.89 -9.89
C GLY A 171 -23.49 4.21 -10.63
N ILE A 172 -23.78 5.29 -9.91
CA ILE A 172 -23.79 6.65 -10.45
C ILE A 172 -22.63 7.43 -9.86
N VAL A 173 -21.82 8.06 -10.70
CA VAL A 173 -20.71 8.90 -10.23
C VAL A 173 -21.28 10.16 -9.56
N VAL A 174 -21.01 10.33 -8.27
CA VAL A 174 -21.44 11.50 -7.48
C VAL A 174 -20.29 12.43 -7.11
N GLY A 175 -19.04 11.97 -7.21
CA GLY A 175 -17.89 12.83 -6.94
C GLY A 175 -16.60 12.31 -7.56
N LYS A 176 -15.64 13.20 -7.75
CA LYS A 176 -14.35 12.89 -8.36
C LYS A 176 -13.22 13.70 -7.72
N THR A 177 -12.10 13.05 -7.43
CA THR A 177 -10.92 13.65 -6.80
C THR A 177 -9.66 13.16 -7.51
N ASN A 178 -8.67 14.04 -7.71
CA ASN A 178 -7.37 13.73 -8.33
C ASN A 178 -7.48 13.04 -9.70
N GLN A 179 -8.31 13.58 -10.59
CA GLN A 179 -8.65 12.95 -11.89
C GLN A 179 -7.44 12.69 -12.81
N ASP A 180 -6.38 13.49 -12.71
CA ASP A 180 -5.21 13.41 -13.59
C ASP A 180 -4.08 12.51 -13.03
N SER A 181 -4.36 11.76 -11.96
CA SER A 181 -3.38 10.90 -11.28
C SER A 181 -3.86 9.45 -11.26
N GLU A 182 -2.92 8.50 -11.21
CA GLU A 182 -3.19 7.09 -10.86
C GLU A 182 -3.92 6.96 -9.51
N LYS A 183 -3.81 7.98 -8.65
CA LYS A 183 -4.51 8.08 -7.36
C LYS A 183 -5.89 8.73 -7.48
N ALA A 184 -6.49 8.75 -8.67
CA ALA A 184 -7.86 9.20 -8.86
C ALA A 184 -8.81 8.40 -7.97
N VAL A 185 -9.75 9.11 -7.35
CA VAL A 185 -10.80 8.49 -6.52
C VAL A 185 -12.15 9.00 -6.98
N TYR A 186 -13.02 8.07 -7.34
CA TYR A 186 -14.41 8.32 -7.73
C TYR A 186 -15.33 7.93 -6.58
N ARG A 187 -16.21 8.84 -6.18
CA ARG A 187 -17.33 8.53 -5.28
C ARG A 187 -18.49 8.06 -6.15
N VAL A 188 -18.92 6.82 -5.96
CA VAL A 188 -19.98 6.19 -6.76
C VAL A 188 -21.11 5.75 -5.83
N LEU A 189 -22.32 6.20 -6.12
CA LEU A 189 -23.55 5.78 -5.46
C LEU A 189 -24.00 4.44 -6.02
N VAL A 190 -24.27 3.48 -5.14
CA VAL A 190 -24.62 2.11 -5.48
C VAL A 190 -25.82 1.70 -4.64
N LEU A 191 -26.82 1.07 -5.26
CA LEU A 191 -27.97 0.52 -4.53
C LEU A 191 -27.55 -0.70 -3.73
N VAL A 192 -28.16 -1.02 -2.59
CA VAL A 192 -27.78 -2.18 -1.77
C VAL A 192 -29.05 -2.88 -1.31
N ASN A 193 -29.10 -4.22 -1.40
CA ASN A 193 -30.24 -4.99 -0.88
C ASN A 193 -30.15 -5.08 0.65
N GLN A 194 -31.27 -5.30 1.33
CA GLN A 194 -31.35 -5.28 2.79
C GLN A 194 -30.40 -6.26 3.49
N ASP A 195 -30.15 -7.43 2.88
CA ASP A 195 -29.32 -8.50 3.45
C ASP A 195 -27.84 -8.43 3.04
N HIS A 196 -27.37 -7.27 2.55
CA HIS A 196 -25.97 -7.14 2.12
C HIS A 196 -25.02 -7.12 3.32
N PRO A 197 -23.92 -7.90 3.31
CA PRO A 197 -22.95 -7.89 4.40
C PRO A 197 -22.31 -6.50 4.57
N GLU A 198 -22.14 -6.06 5.82
CA GLU A 198 -21.48 -4.77 6.11
C GLU A 198 -19.98 -4.80 5.79
N ASN A 199 -19.35 -5.97 5.87
CA ASN A 199 -17.92 -6.15 5.63
C ASN A 199 -17.66 -7.25 4.59
N PRO A 200 -16.64 -7.07 3.72
CA PRO A 200 -16.26 -8.10 2.76
C PRO A 200 -15.77 -9.36 3.46
N VAL A 201 -16.30 -10.50 3.01
CA VAL A 201 -15.93 -11.83 3.52
C VAL A 201 -14.59 -12.28 2.93
N HIS A 202 -14.27 -11.84 1.71
CA HIS A 202 -13.11 -12.31 0.96
C HIS A 202 -12.13 -11.18 0.57
N ASN A 203 -10.97 -11.56 0.08
CA ASN A 203 -9.97 -10.63 -0.44
C ASN A 203 -10.41 -10.00 -1.77
N GLU A 204 -9.85 -8.83 -2.11
CA GLU A 204 -10.17 -8.11 -3.34
C GLU A 204 -10.00 -8.96 -4.61
N LEU A 205 -8.95 -9.77 -4.67
CA LEU A 205 -8.67 -10.67 -5.81
C LEU A 205 -9.81 -11.66 -6.06
N TYR A 206 -10.43 -12.18 -5.00
CA TYR A 206 -11.56 -13.11 -5.12
C TYR A 206 -12.71 -12.46 -5.89
N TYR A 207 -13.09 -11.24 -5.51
CA TYR A 207 -14.20 -10.53 -6.18
C TYR A 207 -13.87 -10.16 -7.63
N GLN A 208 -12.61 -9.81 -7.91
CA GLN A 208 -12.14 -9.59 -9.28
C GLN A 208 -12.25 -10.87 -10.12
N MET A 209 -11.85 -12.03 -9.57
CA MET A 209 -12.00 -13.32 -10.22
C MET A 209 -13.47 -13.69 -10.46
N VAL A 210 -14.35 -13.47 -9.48
CA VAL A 210 -15.79 -13.72 -9.64
C VAL A 210 -16.39 -12.82 -10.71
N CYS A 211 -15.97 -11.55 -10.79
CA CYS A 211 -16.36 -10.64 -11.87
C CYS A 211 -15.99 -11.19 -13.24
N VAL A 212 -14.77 -11.72 -13.41
CA VAL A 212 -14.29 -12.33 -14.65
C VAL A 212 -15.05 -13.62 -14.99
N MET A 213 -15.36 -14.45 -13.99
CA MET A 213 -16.12 -15.70 -14.19
C MET A 213 -17.58 -15.45 -14.59
N ARG A 214 -18.18 -14.33 -14.12
CA ARG A 214 -19.61 -14.07 -14.27
C ARG A 214 -19.90 -12.76 -15.00
N PRO A 215 -19.36 -12.53 -16.21
CA PRO A 215 -19.42 -11.23 -16.89
C PRO A 215 -20.84 -10.82 -17.28
N LYS A 216 -21.75 -11.79 -17.41
CA LYS A 216 -23.16 -11.57 -17.77
C LYS A 216 -24.09 -11.46 -16.56
N GLN A 217 -23.65 -11.88 -15.38
CA GLN A 217 -24.47 -11.77 -14.17
C GLN A 217 -24.51 -10.30 -13.77
N ARG A 218 -25.71 -9.73 -13.76
CA ARG A 218 -25.96 -8.36 -13.31
C ARG A 218 -26.61 -8.39 -11.95
N PHE A 219 -26.33 -7.36 -11.17
CA PHE A 219 -27.07 -7.11 -9.94
C PHE A 219 -28.57 -6.90 -10.24
N VAL A 220 -29.41 -7.63 -9.53
CA VAL A 220 -30.87 -7.47 -9.53
C VAL A 220 -31.26 -6.86 -8.19
N TRP A 221 -32.08 -5.81 -8.24
CA TRP A 221 -32.56 -5.13 -7.05
C TRP A 221 -33.84 -5.80 -6.55
N ASP A 222 -33.88 -6.15 -5.27
CA ASP A 222 -34.99 -6.91 -4.68
C ASP A 222 -36.17 -6.01 -4.25
N GLY A 223 -36.11 -4.70 -4.56
CA GLY A 223 -37.13 -3.71 -4.19
C GLY A 223 -37.09 -3.28 -2.71
N ARG A 224 -36.35 -4.00 -1.87
CA ARG A 224 -36.10 -3.68 -0.46
C ARG A 224 -34.60 -3.49 -0.24
N GLY A 225 -34.21 -2.27 0.09
CA GLY A 225 -32.80 -1.93 0.18
C GLY A 225 -32.53 -0.44 0.30
N GLY A 226 -31.27 -0.11 0.57
CA GLY A 226 -30.77 1.26 0.70
C GLY A 226 -29.82 1.63 -0.43
N HIS A 227 -28.96 2.59 -0.14
CA HIS A 227 -27.86 3.01 -1.01
C HIS A 227 -26.60 3.20 -0.18
N THR A 228 -25.44 2.98 -0.81
CA THR A 228 -24.14 3.26 -0.22
C THR A 228 -23.28 4.04 -1.20
N ILE A 229 -22.34 4.84 -0.67
CA ILE A 229 -21.35 5.56 -1.47
C ILE A 229 -20.01 4.86 -1.32
N LEU A 230 -19.49 4.35 -2.44
CA LEU A 230 -18.19 3.70 -2.49
C LEU A 230 -17.12 4.67 -2.98
N ARG A 231 -15.91 4.56 -2.43
CA ARG A 231 -14.72 5.26 -2.91
C ARG A 231 -13.91 4.32 -3.79
N LEU A 232 -14.03 4.49 -5.10
CA LEU A 232 -13.45 3.59 -6.09
C LEU A 232 -12.21 4.17 -6.75
N ARG A 233 -11.21 3.31 -6.97
CA ARG A 233 -10.08 3.57 -7.86
C ARG A 233 -10.48 3.27 -9.31
N PRO A 234 -9.75 3.80 -10.30
CA PRO A 234 -9.99 3.49 -11.72
C PRO A 234 -10.09 1.99 -12.02
N VAL A 235 -9.29 1.17 -11.34
CA VAL A 235 -9.26 -0.30 -11.50
C VAL A 235 -10.56 -1.00 -11.12
N HIS A 236 -11.41 -0.39 -10.28
CA HIS A 236 -12.69 -0.99 -9.88
C HIS A 236 -13.85 -0.64 -10.83
N ILE A 237 -13.62 0.25 -11.79
CA ILE A 237 -14.62 0.64 -12.79
C ILE A 237 -14.42 -0.24 -14.01
N THR A 238 -15.34 -1.18 -14.24
CA THR A 238 -15.24 -2.16 -15.32
C THR A 238 -15.64 -1.56 -16.67
N LYS A 239 -16.73 -0.78 -16.70
CA LYS A 239 -17.28 -0.24 -17.95
C LYS A 239 -17.99 1.09 -17.75
N LEU A 240 -17.78 2.03 -18.67
CA LEU A 240 -18.55 3.26 -18.76
C LEU A 240 -19.80 3.02 -19.62
N THR A 241 -20.95 3.51 -19.17
CA THR A 241 -22.18 3.50 -19.97
C THR A 241 -22.41 4.86 -20.62
N PRO A 242 -23.14 4.93 -21.74
CA PRO A 242 -23.48 6.21 -22.37
C PRO A 242 -24.53 7.00 -21.59
N GLU A 243 -25.23 6.37 -20.65
CA GLU A 243 -26.33 6.99 -19.91
C GLU A 243 -25.82 7.95 -18.82
N ILE A 244 -26.43 9.13 -18.78
CA ILE A 244 -26.15 10.18 -17.79
C ILE A 244 -27.47 10.56 -17.14
N ILE A 245 -27.55 10.36 -15.83
CA ILE A 245 -28.70 10.72 -15.01
C ILE A 245 -28.40 12.07 -14.37
N ARG A 246 -29.37 13.00 -14.41
CA ARG A 246 -29.26 14.28 -13.70
C ARG A 246 -29.44 14.04 -12.21
N VAL A 247 -28.42 14.33 -11.41
CA VAL A 247 -28.38 14.02 -9.98
C VAL A 247 -27.84 15.22 -9.19
N ASP A 248 -28.46 15.52 -8.05
CA ASP A 248 -27.92 16.44 -7.04
C ASP A 248 -26.84 15.74 -6.21
N ALA A 249 -25.60 15.77 -6.72
CA ALA A 249 -24.47 15.11 -6.08
C ALA A 249 -24.14 15.67 -4.69
N GLU A 250 -24.24 16.99 -4.50
CA GLU A 250 -23.91 17.63 -3.22
C GLU A 250 -24.97 17.32 -2.16
N GLY A 251 -26.25 17.29 -2.55
CA GLY A 251 -27.33 16.82 -1.68
C GLY A 251 -27.10 15.39 -1.20
N ILE A 252 -26.81 14.47 -2.13
CA ILE A 252 -26.60 13.05 -1.82
C ILE A 252 -25.37 12.82 -0.93
N ILE A 253 -24.25 13.49 -1.23
CA ILE A 253 -23.04 13.35 -0.42
C ILE A 253 -23.29 13.87 1.00
N ARG A 254 -23.93 15.04 1.15
CA ARG A 254 -24.24 15.62 2.48
C ARG A 254 -25.20 14.74 3.27
N ASP A 255 -26.23 14.20 2.63
CA ASP A 255 -27.18 13.30 3.29
C ASP A 255 -26.51 12.02 3.78
N TRP A 256 -25.68 11.40 2.92
CA TRP A 256 -24.91 10.23 3.29
C TRP A 256 -23.92 10.50 4.44
N GLU A 257 -23.17 11.60 4.38
CA GLU A 257 -22.21 11.99 5.43
C GLU A 257 -22.90 12.24 6.77
N LYS A 258 -24.11 12.82 6.78
CA LYS A 258 -24.93 12.98 8.00
C LYS A 258 -25.30 11.65 8.63
N ARG A 259 -25.69 10.64 7.84
CA ARG A 259 -26.07 9.30 8.33
C ARG A 259 -24.88 8.49 8.87
N GLN A 260 -23.65 8.85 8.49
CA GLN A 260 -22.45 8.23 9.05
C GLN A 260 -22.10 8.75 10.46
N MET A 261 -22.72 9.85 10.91
CA MET A 261 -22.49 10.34 12.27
C MET A 261 -23.19 9.42 13.28
N PRO A 262 -22.53 9.01 14.38
CA PRO A 262 -23.09 8.07 15.36
C PRO A 262 -24.44 8.48 15.95
N ARG A 263 -24.76 9.79 15.93
CA ARG A 263 -26.01 10.36 16.44
C ARG A 263 -27.22 10.18 15.51
N PHE A 264 -26.99 9.89 14.23
CA PHE A 264 -28.02 9.77 13.18
C PHE A 264 -27.98 8.39 12.49
N LYS A 265 -27.29 7.43 13.10
CA LYS A 265 -27.27 6.04 12.64
C LYS A 265 -28.53 5.38 13.22
N ASP A 266 -29.54 5.14 12.38
CA ASP A 266 -30.72 4.34 12.73
C ASP A 266 -30.31 2.91 13.15
#